data_AF-D5BXA8-F1
#
_entry.id   AF-D5BXA8-F1
#
_cell.length_a   1.000
_cell.length_b   1.000
_cell.length_c   1.000
_cell.angle_alpha   90.00
_cell.angle_beta   90.00
_cell.angle_gamma   90.00
#
_symmetry.space_group_name_H-M   'P 1'
#
loop_
_entity.id
_entity.type
_entity.pdbx_description
1 polymer ?
#
loop_
_entity_poly.entity_id
_entity_poly.type
_entity_poly.pdbx_seq_one_letter_code
_entity_poly.pdbx_strand_id
1 'polypeptide(L)'
;MQDYQKIRNNSLEINQFFFGENNVGGFINIFEDIFDGSGNLIGTKSVVADNLPPVFFDLSGSSTFGPQSLISVEKTILISGDDPGDMVSLDGFTQRFSQVPEPTTLTLLGIGLAGLGVVKRRRIRV
;
A
#
# COMPACT_ATOMS: atom_id res chain seq x y z
N MET A 1 -16.70 18.64 7.11
CA MET A 1 -16.58 17.39 6.34
C MET A 1 -15.10 17.24 6.02
N GLN A 2 -14.45 16.20 6.51
CA GLN A 2 -13.02 16.02 6.32
C GLN A 2 -12.83 15.37 4.95
N ASP A 3 -12.17 16.09 4.05
CA ASP A 3 -11.87 15.64 2.70
C ASP A 3 -10.78 14.55 2.78
N TYR A 4 -11.12 13.34 2.36
CA TYR A 4 -10.26 12.16 2.46
C TYR A 4 -9.41 12.03 1.21
N GLN A 5 -8.09 12.18 1.36
CA GLN A 5 -7.15 11.90 0.27
C GLN A 5 -7.31 10.46 -0.23
N LYS A 6 -7.35 10.30 -1.55
CA LYS A 6 -7.59 8.98 -2.17
C LYS A 6 -6.31 8.16 -2.25
N ILE A 7 -6.35 6.90 -1.86
CA ILE A 7 -5.26 5.92 -1.94
C ILE A 7 -5.24 5.32 -3.35
N ARG A 8 -4.07 5.20 -3.99
CA ARG A 8 -3.96 4.68 -5.37
C ARG A 8 -2.98 3.54 -5.58
N ASN A 9 -2.14 3.27 -4.60
CA ASN A 9 -1.21 2.16 -4.65
C ASN A 9 -0.82 1.71 -3.25
N ASN A 10 -0.22 0.54 -3.21
CA ASN A 10 0.38 -0.04 -2.03
C ASN A 10 1.69 -0.74 -2.39
N SER A 11 2.69 -0.65 -1.51
CA SER A 11 3.91 -1.47 -1.57
C SER A 11 4.12 -2.24 -0.28
N LEU A 12 4.75 -3.40 -0.40
CA LEU A 12 5.11 -4.32 0.68
C LEU A 12 6.57 -4.73 0.50
N GLU A 13 7.33 -4.75 1.59
CA GLU A 13 8.74 -5.11 1.59
C GLU A 13 9.10 -5.89 2.87
N ILE A 14 9.68 -7.09 2.71
CA ILE A 14 10.36 -7.80 3.81
C ILE A 14 11.73 -7.14 4.00
N ASN A 15 12.00 -6.60 5.18
CA ASN A 15 13.23 -5.87 5.44
C ASN A 15 14.07 -6.47 6.56
N GLN A 16 13.51 -7.35 7.40
CA GLN A 16 14.24 -8.02 8.49
C GLN A 16 13.73 -9.45 8.68
N PHE A 17 14.59 -10.44 8.42
CA PHE A 17 14.31 -11.86 8.59
C PHE A 17 15.61 -12.64 8.82
N PHE A 18 15.47 -13.87 9.30
CA PHE A 18 16.59 -14.76 9.59
C PHE A 18 16.25 -16.22 9.25
N PHE A 19 17.22 -16.91 8.66
CA PHE A 19 17.30 -18.36 8.55
C PHE A 19 18.49 -18.83 9.38
N GLY A 20 18.30 -19.86 10.20
CA GLY A 20 19.35 -20.45 11.03
C GLY A 20 20.60 -20.83 10.22
N GLU A 21 21.80 -20.68 10.80
CA GLU A 21 23.07 -20.92 10.09
C GLU A 21 23.21 -22.31 9.46
N ASN A 22 22.48 -23.31 9.98
CA ASN A 22 22.47 -24.68 9.48
C ASN A 22 21.14 -25.07 8.80
N ASN A 23 20.20 -24.14 8.63
CA ASN A 23 18.97 -24.41 7.89
C ASN A 23 19.30 -24.56 6.40
N VAL A 24 19.04 -25.74 5.84
CA VAL A 24 19.10 -25.98 4.39
C VAL A 24 17.66 -25.97 3.87
N GLY A 25 17.04 -24.80 3.95
CA GLY A 25 15.62 -24.64 3.68
C GLY A 25 14.95 -23.62 4.56
N GLY A 26 13.62 -23.61 4.48
CA GLY A 26 12.75 -22.69 5.17
C GLY A 26 12.27 -21.56 4.26
N PHE A 27 11.10 -21.05 4.62
CA PHE A 27 10.32 -20.19 3.76
C PHE A 27 9.57 -19.16 4.58
N ILE A 28 9.57 -17.92 4.08
CA ILE A 28 8.76 -16.82 4.55
C ILE A 28 7.99 -16.28 3.35
N ASN A 29 6.68 -16.20 3.47
CA ASN A 29 5.86 -15.54 2.46
C ASN A 29 4.80 -14.67 3.11
N ILE A 30 4.69 -13.44 2.61
CA ILE A 30 3.61 -12.54 2.95
C ILE A 30 2.75 -12.39 1.69
N PHE A 31 1.59 -13.04 1.72
CA PHE A 31 0.53 -12.80 0.75
C PHE A 31 -0.32 -11.62 1.22
N GLU A 32 -0.71 -10.77 0.28
CA GLU A 32 -1.54 -9.61 0.52
C GLU A 32 -2.66 -9.51 -0.53
N ASP A 33 -3.88 -9.44 -0.04
CA ASP A 33 -5.07 -9.10 -0.83
C ASP A 33 -5.58 -7.71 -0.40
N ILE A 34 -5.92 -6.88 -1.38
CA ILE A 34 -6.41 -5.52 -1.18
C ILE A 34 -7.84 -5.44 -1.68
N PHE A 35 -8.75 -4.97 -0.84
CA PHE A 35 -10.16 -4.78 -1.16
C PHE A 35 -10.54 -3.30 -1.14
N ASP A 36 -11.46 -2.90 -2.00
CA ASP A 36 -12.09 -1.57 -1.93
C ASP A 36 -13.11 -1.47 -0.78
N GLY A 37 -13.69 -0.28 -0.58
CA GLY A 37 -14.70 -0.05 0.44
C GLY A 37 -16.03 -0.80 0.23
N SER A 38 -16.22 -1.45 -0.93
CA SER A 38 -17.36 -2.33 -1.22
C SER A 38 -17.01 -3.82 -1.07
N GLY A 39 -15.78 -4.14 -0.70
CA GLY A 39 -15.29 -5.52 -0.54
C GLY A 39 -14.84 -6.18 -1.84
N ASN A 40 -14.66 -5.46 -2.94
CA ASN A 40 -14.13 -6.04 -4.17
C ASN A 40 -12.60 -6.12 -4.12
N LEU A 41 -12.03 -7.24 -4.56
CA LEU A 41 -10.59 -7.41 -4.70
C LEU A 41 -10.04 -6.49 -5.80
N ILE A 42 -9.11 -5.60 -5.45
CA ILE A 42 -8.51 -4.59 -6.34
C ILE A 42 -7.00 -4.75 -6.51
N GLY A 43 -6.38 -5.67 -5.77
CA GLY A 43 -4.96 -5.96 -5.90
C GLY A 43 -4.55 -7.18 -5.08
N THR A 44 -3.55 -7.89 -5.58
CA THR A 44 -2.96 -9.06 -4.94
C THR A 44 -1.44 -8.98 -5.09
N LYS A 45 -0.68 -9.37 -4.07
CA LYS A 45 0.76 -9.58 -4.21
C LYS A 45 1.30 -10.57 -3.19
N SER A 46 2.49 -11.07 -3.47
CA SER A 46 3.27 -11.94 -2.59
C SER A 46 4.70 -11.43 -2.57
N VAL A 47 5.33 -11.51 -1.41
CA VAL A 47 6.77 -11.33 -1.25
C VAL A 47 7.30 -12.56 -0.53
N VAL A 48 8.46 -13.04 -0.96
CA VAL A 48 8.97 -14.35 -0.61
C VAL A 48 10.44 -14.26 -0.21
N ALA A 49 10.78 -14.91 0.90
CA ALA A 49 12.14 -15.32 1.17
C ALA A 49 12.17 -16.86 1.27
N ASP A 50 12.84 -17.52 0.33
CA ASP A 50 12.96 -18.97 0.26
C ASP A 50 14.45 -19.35 0.32
N ASN A 51 14.82 -20.09 1.35
CA ASN A 51 16.19 -20.50 1.60
C ASN A 51 16.46 -21.94 1.14
N LEU A 52 15.52 -22.57 0.41
CA LEU A 52 15.74 -23.87 -0.22
C LEU A 52 16.62 -23.71 -1.48
N PRO A 53 17.69 -24.51 -1.66
CA PRO A 53 18.52 -24.40 -2.87
C PRO A 53 17.76 -24.77 -4.16
N PRO A 54 17.76 -23.91 -5.20
CA PRO A 54 18.44 -22.61 -5.26
C PRO A 54 17.67 -21.51 -4.50
N VAL A 55 18.39 -20.80 -3.63
CA VAL A 55 17.85 -19.71 -2.80
C VAL A 55 17.13 -18.68 -3.68
N PHE A 56 15.93 -18.27 -3.27
CA PHE A 56 15.08 -17.34 -4.01
C PHE A 56 14.50 -16.26 -3.08
N PHE A 57 14.81 -15.00 -3.39
CA PHE A 57 14.32 -13.84 -2.63
C PHE A 57 13.60 -12.86 -3.56
N ASP A 58 12.29 -12.71 -3.36
CA ASP A 58 11.46 -11.65 -3.94
C ASP A 58 10.87 -10.82 -2.80
N LEU A 59 11.70 -9.93 -2.25
CA LEU A 59 11.44 -9.29 -0.96
C LEU A 59 10.52 -8.07 -1.06
N SER A 60 10.13 -7.63 -2.26
CA SER A 60 9.34 -6.42 -2.42
C SER A 60 8.31 -6.52 -3.54
N GLY A 61 7.10 -6.05 -3.28
CA GLY A 61 6.02 -6.05 -4.25
C GLY A 61 5.21 -4.75 -4.19
N SER A 62 4.57 -4.39 -5.30
CA SER A 62 3.64 -3.26 -5.34
C SER A 62 2.40 -3.58 -6.14
N SER A 63 1.29 -2.93 -5.79
CA SER A 63 0.04 -3.01 -6.53
C SER A 63 -0.49 -1.60 -6.78
N THR A 64 -0.96 -1.35 -8.00
CA THR A 64 -1.62 -0.12 -8.38
C THR A 64 -3.11 -0.40 -8.60
N PHE A 65 -3.96 0.57 -8.26
CA PHE A 65 -5.41 0.46 -8.41
C PHE A 65 -6.03 1.85 -8.59
N GLY A 66 -7.29 1.89 -9.04
CA GLY A 66 -8.03 3.15 -9.15
C GLY A 66 -8.14 3.86 -7.79
N PRO A 67 -8.15 5.20 -7.71
CA PRO A 67 -8.17 5.92 -6.44
C PRO A 67 -9.35 5.55 -5.52
N GLN A 68 -9.06 5.06 -4.32
CA GLN A 68 -10.02 4.64 -3.30
C GLN A 68 -10.02 5.57 -2.09
N SER A 69 -11.18 5.87 -1.52
CA SER A 69 -11.29 6.60 -0.25
C SER A 69 -11.13 5.70 0.98
N LEU A 70 -11.36 4.41 0.81
CA LEU A 70 -11.23 3.38 1.83
C LEU A 70 -10.75 2.09 1.16
N ILE A 71 -9.84 1.39 1.82
CA ILE A 71 -9.41 0.05 1.44
C ILE A 71 -9.37 -0.84 2.69
N SER A 72 -9.55 -2.14 2.49
CA SER A 72 -9.17 -3.18 3.45
C SER A 72 -7.96 -3.92 2.92
N VAL A 73 -7.05 -4.33 3.79
CA VAL A 73 -5.90 -5.15 3.41
C VAL A 73 -5.86 -6.39 4.29
N GLU A 74 -5.89 -7.54 3.65
CA GLU A 74 -5.75 -8.83 4.31
C GLU A 74 -4.37 -9.40 4.03
N LYS A 75 -3.72 -9.91 5.09
CA LYS A 75 -2.37 -10.45 5.02
C LYS A 75 -2.35 -11.85 5.59
N THR A 76 -1.74 -12.76 4.84
CA THR A 76 -1.38 -14.09 5.32
C THR A 76 0.14 -14.16 5.37
N ILE A 77 0.68 -14.37 6.57
CA ILE A 77 2.11 -14.55 6.79
C ILE A 77 2.34 -16.04 7.05
N LEU A 78 3.07 -16.68 6.16
CA LEU A 78 3.52 -18.05 6.31
C LEU A 78 5.01 -18.05 6.63
N ILE A 79 5.37 -18.74 7.70
CA ILE A 79 6.76 -18.95 8.13
C ILE A 79 6.90 -20.44 8.39
N SER A 80 7.87 -21.09 7.74
CA SER A 80 8.14 -22.51 7.91
C SER A 80 9.64 -22.78 7.90
N GLY A 81 10.08 -23.72 8.73
CA GLY A 81 11.29 -24.49 8.46
C GLY A 81 10.93 -25.73 7.64
N ASP A 82 11.91 -26.36 7.00
CA ASP A 82 11.73 -27.58 6.23
C ASP A 82 12.09 -28.83 7.05
N ASP A 83 13.07 -28.71 7.95
CA ASP A 83 13.58 -29.81 8.77
C ASP A 83 13.40 -29.59 10.29
N PRO A 84 13.37 -30.67 11.10
CA PRO A 84 13.35 -30.56 12.55
C PRO A 84 14.58 -29.83 13.10
N GLY A 85 14.34 -28.75 13.85
CA GLY A 85 15.41 -27.92 14.42
C GLY A 85 15.71 -26.65 13.63
N ASP A 86 15.09 -26.48 12.46
CA ASP A 86 15.17 -25.25 11.68
C ASP A 86 14.67 -24.05 12.49
N MET A 87 15.41 -22.94 12.39
CA MET A 87 15.01 -21.66 12.94
C MET A 87 14.75 -20.67 11.81
N VAL A 88 13.51 -20.19 11.69
CA VAL A 88 13.10 -19.17 10.72
C VAL A 88 12.36 -18.08 11.45
N SER A 89 12.76 -16.82 11.26
CA SER A 89 12.06 -15.67 11.83
C SER A 89 11.83 -14.57 10.81
N LEU A 90 10.67 -13.91 10.93
CA LEU A 90 10.35 -12.66 10.29
C LEU A 90 10.28 -11.60 11.38
N ASP A 91 11.28 -10.73 11.42
CA ASP A 91 11.39 -9.70 12.47
C ASP A 91 10.73 -8.38 12.05
N GLY A 92 10.64 -8.13 10.74
CA GLY A 92 10.11 -6.89 10.20
C GLY A 92 9.73 -6.96 8.73
N PHE A 93 8.63 -6.26 8.42
CA PHE A 93 8.26 -5.88 7.06
C PHE A 93 7.66 -4.47 7.07
N THR A 94 7.75 -3.77 5.94
CA THR A 94 7.20 -2.43 5.75
C THR A 94 6.07 -2.45 4.75
N GLN A 95 4.96 -1.78 5.08
CA GLN A 95 3.86 -1.52 4.15
C GLN A 95 3.70 -0.01 3.95
N ARG A 96 3.57 0.44 2.70
CA ARG A 96 3.37 1.86 2.36
C ARG A 96 2.19 2.02 1.41
N PHE A 97 1.53 3.17 1.51
CA PHE A 97 0.44 3.57 0.62
C PHE A 97 0.75 4.95 0.07
N SER A 98 0.49 5.21 -1.22
CA SER A 98 0.50 6.57 -1.74
C SER A 98 -0.92 7.11 -1.89
N GLN A 99 -1.04 8.39 -1.57
CA GLN A 99 -2.26 9.16 -1.68
C GLN A 99 -2.15 10.11 -2.87
N VAL A 100 -3.26 10.32 -3.57
CA VAL A 100 -3.40 11.37 -4.58
C VAL A 100 -3.81 12.63 -3.83
N PRO A 101 -3.00 13.71 -3.88
CA PRO A 101 -3.39 14.98 -3.32
C PRO A 101 -4.72 15.42 -3.95
N GLU A 102 -5.63 15.91 -3.12
CA GLU A 102 -6.81 16.54 -3.68
C GLU A 102 -6.40 17.76 -4.52
N PRO A 103 -7.04 17.98 -5.68
CA PRO A 103 -6.65 19.09 -6.54
C PRO A 103 -6.92 20.42 -5.83
N THR A 104 -5.88 21.02 -5.24
CA THR A 104 -5.92 22.40 -4.70
C THR A 104 -6.33 23.42 -5.77
N THR A 105 -6.18 23.05 -7.04
CA THR A 105 -6.66 23.77 -8.20
C THR A 105 -8.17 23.99 -8.18
N LEU A 106 -8.99 23.04 -7.68
CA LEU A 106 -10.44 23.22 -7.55
C LEU A 106 -10.78 24.28 -6.51
N THR A 107 -10.09 24.25 -5.36
CA THR A 107 -10.26 25.26 -4.31
C THR A 107 -9.85 26.64 -4.82
N LEU A 108 -8.68 26.73 -5.47
CA LEU A 108 -8.19 27.98 -6.05
C LEU A 108 -9.09 28.51 -7.17
N LEU A 109 -9.60 27.63 -8.03
CA LEU A 109 -10.57 27.98 -9.06
C LEU A 109 -11.86 28.51 -8.43
N GLY A 110 -12.37 27.85 -7.39
CA GLY A 110 -13.54 28.27 -6.64
C GLY A 110 -13.35 29.67 -6.01
N ILE A 111 -12.21 29.90 -5.36
CA ILE A 111 -11.86 31.21 -4.80
C ILE A 111 -11.74 32.26 -5.90
N GLY A 112 -11.10 31.93 -7.02
CA GLY A 112 -10.96 32.82 -8.17
C GLY A 112 -12.31 33.25 -8.76
N LEU A 113 -13.22 32.28 -8.97
CA LEU A 113 -14.58 32.54 -9.47
C LEU A 113 -15.42 33.33 -8.47
N ALA A 114 -15.32 33.03 -7.18
CA ALA A 114 -15.99 33.80 -6.13
C ALA A 114 -15.51 35.26 -6.11
N GLY A 115 -14.20 35.48 -6.21
CA GLY A 115 -13.60 36.82 -6.31
C GLY A 115 -14.11 37.60 -7.52
N LEU A 116 -14.13 36.97 -8.71
CA LEU A 116 -14.69 37.56 -9.93
C LEU A 116 -16.17 37.93 -9.79
N GLY A 117 -16.97 37.07 -9.15
CA GLY A 117 -18.39 37.32 -8.90
C GLY A 117 -18.65 38.53 -8.01
N VAL A 118 -17.84 38.71 -6.95
CA VAL A 118 -17.92 39.88 -6.05
C VAL A 118 -17.58 41.17 -6.80
N VAL A 119 -16.54 41.16 -7.63
CA VAL A 119 -16.14 42.32 -8.44
C VAL A 119 -17.25 42.72 -9.43
N LYS A 120 -17.86 41.75 -10.11
CA LYS A 120 -18.96 42.02 -11.05
C LYS A 120 -20.17 42.65 -10.37
N ARG A 121 -20.54 42.19 -9.16
CA ARG A 121 -21.67 42.76 -8.39
C ARG A 121 -21.44 44.20 -7.95
N ARG A 122 -20.19 44.59 -7.66
CA ARG A 122 -19.85 45.97 -7.29
C ARG A 122 -20.01 46.94 -8.47
N ARG A 123 -19.77 46.49 -9.70
CA ARG A 123 -19.91 47.33 -10.92
C ARG A 123 -21.36 47.57 -11.37
N ILE A 124 -22.32 46.74 -10.97
CA ILE A 124 -23.72 46.87 -11.38
C ILE A 124 -24.52 47.79 -10.42
N ARG A 125 -24.00 48.03 -9.21
CA ARG A 125 -24.64 48.90 -8.20
C ARG A 125 -24.10 50.34 -8.20
N VAL A 126 -23.30 50.71 -9.20
CA VAL A 126 -22.85 52.08 -9.48
C VAL A 126 -23.45 52.48 -10.81
#